data_AF-A0A5C1AAE6-F1
#
_entry.id   AF-A0A5C1AAE6-F1
#
_cell.length_a   1.000
_cell.length_b   1.000
_cell.length_c   1.000
_cell.angle_alpha   90.00
_cell.angle_beta   90.00
_cell.angle_gamma   90.00
#
_symmetry.space_group_name_H-M   'P 1'
#
loop_
_entity.id
_entity.type
_entity.pdbx_description
1 polymer ?
#
loop_
_entity_poly.entity_id
_entity_poly.type
_entity_poly.pdbx_seq_one_letter_code
_entity_poly.pdbx_strand_id
1 'polypeptide(L)'
;MGPLWPSDISHLVRDLLMAADDGTEYVSAVQILERLPPAVRERLIAESKAFGVVTDAAHRVDGVEIEYFDREGRSVSAVLNSGGIPDFSATARYRFRPVE
;
A
#
# COMPACT_ATOMS: atom_id res chain seq x y z
N MET A 1 -22.51 -1.97 10.16
CA MET A 1 -21.20 -1.45 9.71
C MET A 1 -21.40 -0.68 8.41
N GLY A 2 -20.91 0.55 8.30
CA GLY A 2 -21.04 1.38 7.10
C GLY A 2 -20.13 0.94 5.95
N PRO A 3 -20.24 1.56 4.76
CA PRO A 3 -19.35 1.28 3.64
C PRO A 3 -17.91 1.69 3.99
N LEU A 4 -16.92 0.91 3.54
CA LEU A 4 -15.51 1.34 3.51
C LEU A 4 -15.31 2.12 2.23
N TRP A 5 -15.15 3.43 2.32
CA TRP A 5 -14.94 4.24 1.13
C TRP A 5 -13.46 4.18 0.74
N PRO A 6 -13.11 4.11 -0.55
CA PRO A 6 -11.72 4.09 -1.01
C PRO A 6 -10.88 5.27 -0.49
N SER A 7 -11.51 6.43 -0.28
CA SER A 7 -10.90 7.63 0.30
C SER A 7 -10.47 7.43 1.76
N ASP A 8 -11.28 6.74 2.56
CA ASP A 8 -10.98 6.51 3.99
C ASP A 8 -9.72 5.65 4.13
N ILE A 9 -9.60 4.64 3.27
CA ILE A 9 -8.44 3.75 3.27
C ILE A 9 -7.20 4.50 2.77
N SER A 10 -7.35 5.35 1.75
CA SER A 10 -6.24 6.16 1.23
C SER A 10 -5.70 7.12 2.28
N HIS A 11 -6.57 7.76 3.06
CA HIS A 11 -6.16 8.62 4.18
C HIS A 11 -5.47 7.81 5.30
N LEU A 12 -6.03 6.66 5.70
CA LEU A 12 -5.41 5.80 6.71
C LEU A 12 -4.04 5.30 6.29
N VAL A 13 -3.88 4.87 5.03
CA VAL A 13 -2.60 4.44 4.48
C VAL A 13 -1.61 5.60 4.47
N ARG A 14 -2.02 6.81 4.05
CA ARG A 14 -1.19 8.02 4.12
C ARG A 14 -0.71 8.28 5.54
N ASP A 15 -1.62 8.32 6.51
CA ASP A 15 -1.29 8.62 7.91
C ASP A 15 -0.31 7.59 8.47
N LEU A 16 -0.49 6.31 8.14
CA LEU A 16 0.42 5.24 8.56
C LEU A 16 1.80 5.35 7.89
N LEU A 17 1.86 5.76 6.63
CA LEU A 17 3.11 5.97 5.91
C LEU A 17 3.86 7.20 6.45
N MET A 18 3.14 8.29 6.73
CA MET A 18 3.70 9.49 7.35
C MET A 18 4.13 9.24 8.81
N ALA A 19 3.43 8.40 9.56
CA ALA A 19 3.81 8.05 10.93
C ALA A 19 4.97 7.04 10.99
N ALA A 20 5.17 6.26 9.93
CA ALA A 20 6.35 5.42 9.74
C ALA A 20 7.57 6.23 9.26
N ASP A 21 7.37 7.48 8.83
CA ASP A 21 8.37 8.31 8.18
C ASP A 21 9.35 8.91 9.19
N ASP A 22 10.53 8.29 9.29
CA ASP A 22 11.78 8.98 9.60
C ASP A 22 12.61 9.30 8.32
N GLY A 23 12.02 9.07 7.13
CA GLY A 23 12.63 9.26 5.81
C GLY A 23 13.48 8.10 5.30
N THR A 24 13.80 7.11 6.15
CA THR A 24 14.85 6.12 5.85
C THR A 24 14.35 4.71 5.62
N GLU A 25 13.29 4.27 6.32
CA GLU A 25 12.79 2.89 6.21
C GLU A 25 11.58 2.73 5.28
N TYR A 26 11.56 1.61 4.57
CA TYR A 26 10.41 1.17 3.80
C TYR A 26 9.49 0.29 4.65
N VAL A 27 8.18 0.47 4.51
CA VAL A 27 7.16 -0.40 5.12
C VAL A 27 6.51 -1.31 4.09
N SER A 28 6.24 -2.55 4.47
CA SER A 28 5.52 -3.52 3.63
C SER A 28 4.01 -3.37 3.72
N ALA A 29 3.29 -3.89 2.73
CA ALA A 29 1.82 -3.95 2.78
C ALA A 29 1.29 -4.69 4.01
N VAL A 30 2.00 -5.74 4.46
CA VAL A 30 1.65 -6.50 5.67
C VAL A 30 1.71 -5.59 6.91
N GLN A 31 2.80 -4.84 7.08
CA GLN A 31 2.95 -3.92 8.21
C GLN A 31 1.89 -2.80 8.19
N ILE A 32 1.52 -2.30 7.00
CA ILE A 32 0.42 -1.33 6.86
C ILE A 32 -0.90 -1.98 7.28
N LEU A 33 -1.21 -3.17 6.77
CA LEU A 33 -2.44 -3.90 7.11
C LEU A 33 -2.53 -4.19 8.61
N GLU A 34 -1.44 -4.58 9.25
CA GLU A 34 -1.39 -4.86 10.69
C GLU A 34 -1.71 -3.64 11.55
N ARG A 35 -1.38 -2.44 11.06
CA ARG A 35 -1.63 -1.16 11.73
C ARG A 35 -2.97 -0.52 11.37
N LEU A 36 -3.70 -1.04 10.37
CA LEU A 36 -5.06 -0.60 10.09
C LEU A 36 -6.00 -0.93 11.25
N PRO A 37 -7.10 -0.16 11.44
CA PRO A 37 -8.10 -0.50 12.43
C PRO A 37 -8.64 -1.93 12.20
N PRO A 38 -8.81 -2.75 13.26
CA PRO A 38 -9.14 -4.17 13.11
C PRO A 38 -10.36 -4.44 12.21
N ALA A 39 -11.41 -3.63 12.35
CA ALA A 39 -12.62 -3.76 11.53
C ALA A 39 -12.38 -3.51 10.03
N VAL A 40 -11.43 -2.64 9.68
CA VAL A 40 -11.04 -2.38 8.28
C VAL A 40 -10.21 -3.55 7.77
N ARG A 41 -9.20 -3.97 8.54
CA ARG A 41 -8.32 -5.09 8.21
C ARG A 41 -9.10 -6.39 7.99
N GLU A 42 -9.98 -6.75 8.91
CA GLU A 42 -10.81 -7.96 8.82
C GLU A 42 -11.69 -7.97 7.58
N ARG A 43 -12.30 -6.83 7.25
CA ARG A 43 -13.12 -6.71 6.04
C ARG A 43 -12.30 -6.82 4.77
N LEU A 44 -11.14 -6.17 4.71
CA LEU A 44 -10.24 -6.26 3.56
C LEU A 44 -9.69 -7.68 3.35
N ILE A 45 -9.43 -8.42 4.43
CA ILE A 45 -9.05 -9.83 4.39
C ILE A 45 -10.23 -10.69 3.91
N ALA A 46 -11.43 -10.47 4.46
CA ALA A 46 -12.63 -11.21 4.08
C ALA A 46 -13.00 -11.02 2.60
N GLU A 47 -12.73 -9.84 2.04
CA GLU A 47 -12.93 -9.54 0.62
C GLU A 47 -11.75 -9.98 -0.28
N SER A 48 -10.70 -10.59 0.26
CA SER A 48 -9.45 -10.93 -0.46
C SER A 48 -8.81 -9.74 -1.20
N LYS A 49 -9.00 -8.54 -0.66
CA LYS A 49 -8.58 -7.26 -1.28
C LYS A 49 -7.47 -6.55 -0.52
N ALA A 50 -7.06 -7.07 0.62
CA ALA A 50 -6.14 -6.42 1.55
C ALA A 50 -4.90 -5.82 0.89
N PHE A 51 -4.14 -6.60 0.12
CA PHE A 51 -2.92 -6.12 -0.51
C PHE A 51 -3.19 -5.14 -1.66
N GLY A 52 -4.11 -5.48 -2.57
CA GLY A 52 -4.44 -4.63 -3.71
C GLY A 52 -4.96 -3.26 -3.29
N VAL A 53 -5.80 -3.21 -2.25
CA VAL A 53 -6.33 -1.95 -1.73
C VAL A 53 -5.26 -1.09 -1.08
N VAL A 54 -4.28 -1.67 -0.37
CA VAL A 54 -3.15 -0.91 0.18
C VAL A 54 -2.29 -0.35 -0.95
N THR A 55 -1.98 -1.15 -1.97
CA THR A 55 -1.23 -0.70 -3.15
C THR A 55 -1.97 0.44 -3.87
N ASP A 56 -3.26 0.27 -4.16
CA ASP A 56 -4.10 1.27 -4.82
C ASP A 56 -4.24 2.55 -3.98
N ALA A 57 -4.33 2.42 -2.66
CA ALA A 57 -4.36 3.55 -1.74
C ALA A 57 -3.04 4.32 -1.77
N ALA A 58 -1.91 3.63 -1.70
CA ALA A 58 -0.57 4.23 -1.73
C ALA A 58 -0.33 5.02 -3.03
N HIS A 59 -0.76 4.52 -4.19
CA HIS A 59 -0.68 5.23 -5.48
C HIS A 59 -1.46 6.55 -5.53
N ARG A 60 -2.47 6.72 -4.67
CA ARG A 60 -3.27 7.96 -4.59
C ARG A 60 -2.69 8.99 -3.62
N VAL A 61 -1.61 8.66 -2.93
CA VAL A 61 -0.96 9.55 -1.97
C VAL A 61 0.25 10.19 -2.65
N ASP A 62 0.18 11.50 -2.86
CA ASP A 62 1.32 12.26 -3.36
C ASP A 62 2.53 12.12 -2.44
N GLY A 63 3.71 11.93 -3.04
CA GLY A 63 4.95 11.73 -2.30
C GLY A 63 5.16 10.30 -1.77
N VAL A 64 4.33 9.31 -2.13
CA VAL A 64 4.65 7.91 -1.81
C VAL A 64 5.50 7.29 -2.91
N GLU A 65 6.67 6.82 -2.52
CA GLU A 65 7.53 5.98 -3.34
C GLU A 65 7.17 4.51 -3.13
N ILE A 66 7.05 3.75 -4.22
CA ILE A 66 6.65 2.35 -4.20
C ILE A 66 7.70 1.50 -4.91
N GLU A 67 8.33 0.59 -4.18
CA GLU A 67 9.26 -0.39 -4.72
C GLU A 67 8.61 -1.77 -4.81
N TYR A 68 8.75 -2.41 -5.97
CA TYR A 68 8.22 -3.75 -6.22
C TYR A 68 9.34 -4.77 -6.23
N PHE A 69 9.08 -5.94 -5.67
CA PHE A 69 10.03 -7.04 -5.54
C PHE A 69 9.42 -8.33 -6.05
N ASP A 70 10.16 -9.10 -6.84
CA ASP A 70 9.73 -10.45 -7.24
C ASP A 70 9.79 -11.45 -6.06
N ARG A 71 9.44 -12.72 -6.33
CA ARG A 71 9.50 -13.80 -5.33
C ARG A 71 10.91 -14.09 -4.81
N GLU A 72 11.94 -13.68 -5.53
CA GLU A 72 13.35 -13.83 -5.16
C GLU A 72 13.87 -12.59 -4.40
N GLY A 73 13.01 -11.59 -4.15
CA GLY A 73 13.37 -10.36 -3.44
C GLY A 73 14.15 -9.37 -4.29
N ARG A 74 14.17 -9.53 -5.62
CA ARG A 74 14.84 -8.60 -6.53
C ARG A 74 13.90 -7.46 -6.88
N SER A 75 14.42 -6.23 -6.86
CA SER A 75 13.68 -5.06 -7.30
C SER A 75 13.29 -5.24 -8.78
N VAL A 76 12.00 -5.09 -9.05
CA VAL A 76 11.44 -5.12 -10.40
C VAL A 76 10.76 -3.79 -10.66
N SER A 77 10.92 -3.26 -11.87
CA SER A 77 10.01 -2.22 -12.33
C SER A 77 8.63 -2.85 -12.49
N ALA A 78 7.64 -2.37 -11.74
CA ALA A 78 6.26 -2.69 -12.04
C ALA A 78 5.97 -2.12 -13.43
N VAL A 79 6.05 -2.96 -14.45
CA VAL A 79 5.44 -2.66 -15.74
C VAL A 79 3.94 -2.69 -15.46
N LEU A 80 3.38 -1.52 -15.18
CA LEU A 80 1.95 -1.33 -15.15
C LEU A 80 1.45 -1.75 -16.52
N ASN A 81 0.75 -2.88 -16.62
CA ASN A 81 -0.03 -3.19 -17.81
C ASN A 81 -0.99 -2.01 -18.05
N SER A 82 -1.48 -1.82 -19.27
CA SER A 82 -2.33 -0.68 -19.69
C SER A 82 -3.67 -0.49 -18.92
N GLY A 83 -3.83 -1.09 -17.75
CA GLY A 83 -4.87 -0.85 -16.74
C GLY A 83 -4.36 -0.67 -15.30
N GLY A 84 -3.05 -0.44 -15.08
CA GLY A 84 -2.50 0.01 -13.78
C GLY A 84 -2.31 -1.05 -12.69
N ILE A 85 -2.51 -2.34 -12.99
CA ILE A 85 -2.37 -3.42 -11.99
C ILE A 85 -1.14 -4.29 -12.34
N PRO A 86 -0.10 -4.36 -11.48
CA PRO A 86 1.03 -5.26 -11.69
C PRO A 86 0.58 -6.72 -11.60
N ASP A 87 1.14 -7.58 -12.45
CA ASP A 87 0.92 -9.02 -12.45
C ASP A 87 1.35 -9.59 -11.07
N PHE A 88 0.44 -10.29 -10.37
CA PHE A 88 0.41 -10.54 -8.92
C PHE A 88 1.55 -11.41 -8.32
N SER A 89 2.72 -11.45 -8.95
CA SER A 89 3.91 -12.15 -8.44
C SER A 89 4.84 -11.26 -7.61
N ALA A 90 4.59 -9.94 -7.57
CA ALA A 90 5.45 -8.99 -6.88
C ALA A 90 4.88 -8.56 -5.51
N THR A 91 5.77 -8.43 -4.53
CA THR A 91 5.48 -7.76 -3.24
C THR A 91 5.88 -6.30 -3.34
N ALA A 92 5.19 -5.41 -2.62
CA ALA A 92 5.48 -3.98 -2.63
C ALA A 92 5.91 -3.47 -1.26
N ARG A 93 6.83 -2.51 -1.27
CA ARG A 93 7.22 -1.71 -0.12
C ARG A 93 7.00 -0.24 -0.44
N TYR A 94 6.66 0.52 0.59
CA TYR A 94 6.17 1.89 0.50
C TYR A 94 6.98 2.79 1.41
N ARG A 95 7.25 4.01 0.97
CA ARG A 95 7.90 5.03 1.78
C ARG A 95 7.30 6.39 1.45
N PHE A 96 7.06 7.21 2.47
CA PHE A 96 6.67 8.59 2.25
C PHE A 96 7.92 9.46 2.02
N ARG A 97 7.87 10.30 0.99
CA ARG A 97 8.91 11.22 0.52
C ARG A 97 8.18 12.50 0.09
N PRO A 98 8.01 13.49 0.98
CA PRO A 98 7.30 14.71 0.63
C PRO A 98 7.97 15.38 -0.58
N VAL A 99 7.15 15.79 -1.54
CA VAL A 99 7.61 16.56 -2.70
C VAL A 99 7.83 18.01 -2.25
N GLU A 100 9.02 18.55 -2.51
CA GLU A 100 9.39 19.95 -2.20
C GLU A 100 8.58 20.98 -3.00
#